data_AF-A0A2N1UBV8-F1
#
_entry.id   AF-A0A2N1UBV8-F1
#
_cell.length_a   1.000
_cell.length_b   1.000
_cell.length_c   1.000
_cell.angle_alpha   90.00
_cell.angle_beta   90.00
_cell.angle_gamma   90.00
#
_symmetry.space_group_name_H-M   'P 1'
#
loop_
_entity.id
_entity.type
_entity.pdbx_description
1 polymer ?
#
loop_
_entity_poly.entity_id
_entity_poly.type
_entity_poly.pdbx_seq_one_letter_code
_entity_poly.pdbx_strand_id
1 'polypeptide(L)'
;MKSSSLILLAVLVICTLAGCGGGGGGSTTLPATETTISGQIEVPAVDNGLLGAVSYATDEALLQKIADSGTCTVNGKSTAFTLVPATHYFSVSEIPVATFYEVKFTYEGVELRMISPHSSTYISKKINLSSTAEAMLIDKYGIDKSTLSDVAIKDEWKDYLAGKLLTQYQTVGITRDAFESFFSTEMASFTKNVPLNTLTTVLTPAVDLTGTWKTAIPMKYYTLNGLGERAAEVTANATLTVKQSGNSLSGTLELDVISWTKVAGSDAGYTPIDEGIDVTGTISSTQVALKGQFTSAALEATSDLLRGKLINTDDYANLGLETDENGLNLVKQK
;
A
#
# COMPACT_ATOMS: atom_id res chain seq x y z
N MET A 1 48.41 -48.68 -1.53
CA MET A 1 48.25 -48.18 -2.91
C MET A 1 46.76 -48.12 -3.23
N LYS A 2 46.28 -46.97 -3.73
CA LYS A 2 44.91 -46.65 -4.21
C LYS A 2 43.85 -46.58 -3.09
N SER A 3 43.43 -45.40 -2.62
CA SER A 3 42.50 -44.41 -3.22
C SER A 3 41.13 -45.01 -3.59
N SER A 4 40.06 -44.54 -2.94
CA SER A 4 39.04 -43.67 -3.57
C SER A 4 37.72 -43.55 -2.78
N SER A 5 37.32 -42.29 -2.59
CA SER A 5 35.95 -41.71 -2.59
C SER A 5 34.97 -42.03 -1.42
N LEU A 6 34.60 -41.08 -0.53
CA LEU A 6 33.67 -39.92 -0.67
C LEU A 6 32.22 -40.31 -1.04
N ILE A 7 31.27 -40.23 -0.10
CA ILE A 7 30.26 -39.14 0.02
C ILE A 7 29.05 -39.54 0.89
N LEU A 8 28.74 -38.59 1.77
CA LEU A 8 27.59 -38.36 2.63
C LEU A 8 26.22 -38.48 1.92
N LEU A 9 25.25 -39.14 2.55
CA LEU A 9 23.82 -38.88 2.31
C LEU A 9 23.04 -39.17 3.60
N ALA A 10 22.70 -38.12 4.36
CA ALA A 10 21.79 -38.19 5.49
C ALA A 10 20.53 -37.40 5.13
N VAL A 11 19.56 -38.11 4.54
CA VAL A 11 18.17 -37.69 4.42
C VAL A 11 17.37 -38.75 5.15
N LEU A 12 16.76 -38.40 6.29
CA LEU A 12 15.50 -39.01 6.66
C LEU A 12 14.68 -38.10 7.57
N VAL A 13 13.46 -37.94 7.11
CA VAL A 13 12.40 -37.03 7.51
C VAL A 13 11.25 -37.92 8.03
N ILE A 14 10.50 -37.38 9.00
CA ILE A 14 9.18 -37.81 9.52
C ILE A 14 9.14 -38.97 10.53
N CYS A 15 8.57 -38.66 11.71
CA CYS A 15 7.34 -39.28 12.25
C CYS A 15 6.83 -38.45 13.44
N THR A 16 5.81 -37.61 13.23
CA THR A 16 4.40 -37.82 13.63
C THR A 16 4.13 -37.77 15.14
N LEU A 17 3.46 -36.70 15.58
CA LEU A 17 2.48 -36.77 16.65
C LEU A 17 1.14 -36.27 16.08
N ALA A 18 0.22 -37.21 15.91
CA ALA A 18 -1.19 -36.96 15.70
C ALA A 18 -1.92 -37.06 17.06
N GLY A 19 -2.85 -36.14 17.27
CA GLY A 19 -3.96 -36.17 18.24
C GLY A 19 -4.87 -35.00 17.86
N CYS A 20 -6.02 -35.19 17.21
CA CYS A 20 -7.31 -35.59 17.79
C CYS A 20 -7.70 -34.67 18.96
N GLY A 21 -8.79 -33.92 19.01
CA GLY A 21 -10.05 -33.80 18.27
C GLY A 21 -11.02 -33.01 19.17
N GLY A 22 -12.00 -32.32 18.59
CA GLY A 22 -12.96 -31.45 19.29
C GLY A 22 -12.76 -30.00 18.88
N GLY A 23 -13.75 -29.22 18.48
CA GLY A 23 -15.20 -29.24 18.67
C GLY A 23 -15.62 -27.79 18.43
N GLY A 24 -16.76 -27.58 17.77
CA GLY A 24 -17.16 -26.27 17.24
C GLY A 24 -17.00 -25.10 18.20
N GLY A 25 -16.47 -24.01 17.66
CA GLY A 25 -16.48 -22.68 18.24
C GLY A 25 -16.30 -21.71 17.08
N GLY A 26 -17.30 -20.86 16.86
CA GLY A 26 -17.26 -19.85 15.82
C GLY A 26 -15.94 -19.08 15.91
N SER A 27 -15.15 -19.18 14.85
CA SER A 27 -14.01 -18.32 14.64
C SER A 27 -14.56 -16.91 14.47
N THR A 28 -14.73 -16.18 15.56
CA THR A 28 -14.45 -14.75 15.53
C THR A 28 -12.99 -14.66 15.09
N THR A 29 -12.76 -14.44 13.81
CA THR A 29 -11.43 -14.14 13.28
C THR A 29 -10.88 -13.02 14.15
N LEU A 30 -9.86 -13.35 14.96
CA LEU A 30 -9.17 -12.34 15.74
C LEU A 30 -8.73 -11.27 14.75
N PRO A 31 -8.88 -9.97 15.08
CA PRO A 31 -8.41 -8.92 14.20
C PRO A 31 -6.95 -9.20 13.86
N ALA A 32 -6.62 -9.09 12.57
CA ALA A 32 -5.28 -9.36 12.09
C ALA A 32 -4.27 -8.61 12.97
N THR A 33 -3.32 -9.36 13.53
CA THR A 33 -2.32 -8.82 14.45
C THR A 33 -1.15 -8.18 13.72
N GLU A 34 -1.12 -8.31 12.40
CA GLU A 34 -0.02 -7.90 11.53
C GLU A 34 -0.55 -7.21 10.27
N THR A 35 0.31 -6.36 9.73
CA THR A 35 0.13 -5.60 8.49
C THR A 35 1.31 -5.86 7.57
N THR A 36 1.06 -5.84 6.27
CA THR A 36 2.09 -5.75 5.23
C THR A 36 2.08 -4.35 4.63
N ILE A 37 3.25 -3.75 4.43
CA ILE A 37 3.43 -2.50 3.71
C ILE A 37 4.22 -2.79 2.44
N SER A 38 3.72 -2.35 1.30
CA SER A 38 4.40 -2.53 0.01
C SER A 38 4.19 -1.33 -0.90
N GLY A 39 4.83 -1.34 -2.06
CA GLY A 39 4.66 -0.29 -3.06
C GLY A 39 5.88 -0.15 -3.95
N GLN A 40 6.08 1.04 -4.49
CA GLN A 40 7.24 1.35 -5.33
C GLN A 40 8.24 2.23 -4.58
N ILE A 41 9.53 1.97 -4.76
CA ILE A 41 10.62 2.83 -4.31
C ILE A 41 11.27 3.51 -5.52
N GLU A 42 11.44 4.82 -5.45
CA GLU A 42 12.19 5.59 -6.44
C GLU A 42 13.36 6.26 -5.74
N VAL A 43 14.57 5.99 -6.24
CA VAL A 43 15.78 6.66 -5.78
C VAL A 43 16.13 7.78 -6.76
N PRO A 44 16.69 8.90 -6.29
CA PRO A 44 17.16 9.94 -7.20
C PRO A 44 18.31 9.42 -8.07
N ALA A 45 18.33 9.83 -9.34
CA ALA A 45 19.50 9.67 -10.19
C ALA A 45 20.65 10.53 -9.63
N VAL A 46 21.59 9.89 -8.95
CA VAL A 46 22.75 10.52 -8.30
C VAL A 46 23.99 10.41 -9.16
N ASP A 47 24.22 11.41 -10.00
CA ASP A 47 25.46 11.51 -10.75
C ASP A 47 26.55 12.11 -9.84
N ASN A 48 27.26 11.24 -9.10
CA ASN A 48 28.41 11.53 -8.24
C ASN A 48 28.18 12.23 -6.87
N GLY A 49 27.07 12.00 -6.15
CA GLY A 49 26.80 12.65 -4.85
C GLY A 49 26.51 11.74 -3.65
N LEU A 50 26.94 12.25 -2.48
CA LEU A 50 26.95 11.81 -1.07
C LEU A 50 27.96 10.79 -0.54
N LEU A 51 28.34 9.74 -1.28
CA LEU A 51 29.48 8.89 -0.85
C LEU A 51 30.46 8.70 -2.00
N GLY A 52 31.64 9.30 -1.86
CA GLY A 52 32.76 9.18 -2.78
C GLY A 52 33.39 7.78 -2.83
N ALA A 53 32.60 6.74 -3.07
CA ALA A 53 33.11 5.41 -3.39
C ALA A 53 32.38 4.73 -4.56
N VAL A 54 31.28 5.27 -5.10
CA VAL A 54 30.67 4.63 -6.28
C VAL A 54 30.02 5.60 -7.26
N SER A 55 30.50 5.58 -8.51
CA SER A 55 29.84 6.20 -9.65
C SER A 55 28.68 5.31 -10.09
N TYR A 56 27.45 5.81 -10.08
CA TYR A 56 26.33 5.09 -10.67
C TYR A 56 25.63 5.99 -11.68
N ALA A 57 25.73 5.63 -12.96
CA ALA A 57 25.13 6.37 -14.05
C ALA A 57 23.60 6.11 -14.21
N THR A 58 22.99 5.24 -13.38
CA THR A 58 21.57 4.85 -13.49
C THR A 58 20.92 4.51 -12.15
N ASP A 59 19.63 4.89 -12.00
CA ASP A 59 18.71 4.63 -10.86
C ASP A 59 18.65 3.13 -10.47
N GLU A 60 18.56 2.23 -11.45
CA GLU A 60 18.49 0.77 -11.25
C GLU A 60 19.68 0.17 -10.49
N ALA A 61 20.89 0.73 -10.67
CA ALA A 61 22.08 0.23 -10.00
C ALA A 61 22.04 0.52 -8.49
N LEU A 62 21.53 1.69 -8.10
CA LEU A 62 21.35 2.06 -6.70
C LEU A 62 20.22 1.24 -6.06
N LEU A 63 19.13 0.98 -6.79
CA LEU A 63 18.06 0.08 -6.33
C LEU A 63 18.56 -1.35 -6.08
N GLN A 64 19.41 -1.88 -6.96
CA GLN A 64 20.02 -3.20 -6.76
C GLN A 64 20.87 -3.22 -5.48
N LYS A 65 21.62 -2.16 -5.19
CA LYS A 65 22.44 -2.07 -3.97
C LYS A 65 21.62 -1.96 -2.69
N ILE A 66 20.51 -1.22 -2.73
CA ILE A 66 19.55 -1.19 -1.63
C ILE A 66 18.98 -2.59 -1.41
N ALA A 67 18.62 -3.31 -2.48
CA ALA A 67 18.12 -4.68 -2.37
C ALA A 67 19.16 -5.64 -1.76
N ASP A 68 20.43 -5.49 -2.13
CA ASP A 68 21.51 -6.38 -1.69
C ASP A 68 22.00 -6.08 -0.25
N SER A 69 21.98 -4.81 0.16
CA SER A 69 22.72 -4.35 1.35
C SER A 69 22.12 -3.15 2.09
N GLY A 70 20.97 -2.64 1.64
CA GLY A 70 20.25 -1.60 2.35
C GLY A 70 19.65 -2.10 3.66
N THR A 71 19.29 -1.17 4.54
CA THR A 71 18.56 -1.47 5.78
C THR A 71 17.18 -0.86 5.73
N CYS A 72 16.18 -1.57 6.27
CA CYS A 72 14.84 -1.08 6.47
C CYS A 72 14.51 -1.00 7.98
N THR A 73 13.84 0.06 8.39
CA THR A 73 13.19 0.14 9.70
C THR A 73 11.73 0.51 9.57
N VAL A 74 10.87 -0.10 10.37
CA VAL A 74 9.48 0.32 10.57
C VAL A 74 9.30 0.82 11.99
N ASN A 75 8.85 2.07 12.15
CA ASN A 75 8.73 2.75 13.45
C ASN A 75 10.01 2.63 14.31
N GLY A 76 11.17 2.76 13.67
CA GLY A 76 12.49 2.69 14.32
C GLY A 76 12.99 1.28 14.65
N LYS A 77 12.20 0.23 14.41
CA LYS A 77 12.63 -1.17 14.58
C LYS A 77 13.17 -1.71 13.27
N SER A 78 14.30 -2.41 13.30
CA SER A 78 14.84 -3.08 12.11
C SER A 78 13.89 -4.18 11.65
N THR A 79 13.56 -4.16 10.35
CA THR A 79 12.59 -5.08 9.75
C THR A 79 13.15 -5.61 8.44
N ALA A 80 12.94 -6.91 8.19
CA ALA A 80 13.29 -7.51 6.91
C ALA A 80 12.39 -6.95 5.79
N PHE A 81 12.94 -6.83 4.58
CA PHE A 81 12.19 -6.37 3.42
C PHE A 81 12.60 -7.14 2.19
N THR A 82 11.74 -7.12 1.18
CA THR A 82 12.08 -7.55 -0.19
C THR A 82 12.04 -6.33 -1.09
N LEU A 83 13.01 -6.19 -1.99
CA LEU A 83 13.01 -5.19 -3.05
C LEU A 83 13.34 -5.87 -4.38
N VAL A 84 12.53 -5.64 -5.39
CA VAL A 84 12.74 -6.12 -6.76
C VAL A 84 13.16 -4.94 -7.64
N PRO A 85 14.46 -4.77 -7.94
CA PRO A 85 14.96 -3.59 -8.64
C PRO A 85 14.32 -3.38 -10.02
N ALA A 86 14.08 -4.46 -10.78
CA ALA A 86 13.48 -4.37 -12.11
C ALA A 86 12.06 -3.80 -12.15
N THR A 87 11.29 -3.97 -11.06
CA THR A 87 9.90 -3.46 -10.96
C THR A 87 9.77 -2.33 -9.95
N HIS A 88 10.89 -1.96 -9.31
CA HIS A 88 10.97 -0.99 -8.21
C HIS A 88 10.09 -1.37 -7.02
N TYR A 89 9.61 -2.61 -6.95
CA TYR A 89 8.61 -3.03 -5.98
C TYR A 89 9.26 -3.45 -4.68
N PHE A 90 8.80 -2.91 -3.56
CA PHE A 90 9.21 -3.32 -2.23
C PHE A 90 8.04 -3.93 -1.45
N SER A 91 8.36 -4.80 -0.49
CA SER A 91 7.41 -5.32 0.50
C SER A 91 8.10 -5.49 1.86
N VAL A 92 7.37 -5.16 2.92
CA VAL A 92 7.72 -5.34 4.32
C VAL A 92 6.54 -6.01 4.99
N SER A 93 6.68 -7.27 5.38
CA SER A 93 5.60 -8.10 5.93
C SER A 93 5.77 -8.32 7.43
N GLU A 94 4.74 -8.92 8.05
CA GLU A 94 4.75 -9.32 9.47
C GLU A 94 4.98 -8.13 10.43
N ILE A 95 4.45 -6.96 10.08
CA ILE A 95 4.59 -5.75 10.88
C ILE A 95 3.47 -5.71 11.93
N PRO A 96 3.78 -5.60 13.24
CA PRO A 96 2.74 -5.46 14.26
C PRO A 96 1.85 -4.23 14.03
N VAL A 97 0.54 -4.37 14.29
CA VAL A 97 -0.41 -3.26 14.11
C VAL A 97 -0.02 -2.04 14.96
N ALA A 98 0.02 -0.88 14.32
CA ALA A 98 0.27 0.43 14.93
C ALA A 98 -0.73 1.47 14.39
N THR A 99 -0.82 2.65 15.00
CA THR A 99 -1.69 3.74 14.51
C THR A 99 -1.15 4.41 13.24
N PHE A 100 0.17 4.36 13.05
CA PHE A 100 0.87 4.80 11.86
C PHE A 100 2.12 3.92 11.65
N TYR A 101 2.65 3.96 10.44
CA TYR A 101 3.90 3.32 10.07
C TYR A 101 4.82 4.33 9.42
N GLU A 102 6.00 4.47 9.99
CA GLU A 102 7.13 5.14 9.38
C GLU A 102 8.06 4.07 8.83
N VAL A 103 8.12 3.96 7.50
CA VAL A 103 9.03 3.07 6.80
C VAL A 103 10.22 3.89 6.32
N LYS A 104 11.43 3.42 6.66
CA LYS A 104 12.68 4.08 6.32
C LYS A 104 13.65 3.10 5.71
N PHE A 105 14.09 3.42 4.50
CA PHE A 105 15.19 2.76 3.81
C PHE A 105 16.45 3.59 3.96
N THR A 106 17.57 2.95 4.26
CA THR A 106 18.88 3.59 4.36
C THR A 106 19.92 2.76 3.64
N TYR A 107 20.69 3.41 2.78
CA TYR A 107 21.86 2.83 2.12
C TYR A 107 22.86 3.95 1.86
N GLU A 108 24.11 3.75 2.30
CA GLU A 108 25.21 4.62 1.92
C GLU A 108 24.92 6.13 2.05
N GLY A 109 24.34 6.54 3.18
CA GLY A 109 24.01 7.94 3.47
C GLY A 109 22.75 8.48 2.78
N VAL A 110 22.18 7.75 1.81
CA VAL A 110 20.84 8.01 1.27
C VAL A 110 19.80 7.48 2.25
N GLU A 111 18.86 8.34 2.62
CA GLU A 111 17.71 8.01 3.43
C GLU A 111 16.43 8.31 2.63
N LEU A 112 15.57 7.30 2.48
CA LEU A 112 14.25 7.43 1.88
C LEU A 112 13.19 7.00 2.89
N ARG A 113 12.17 7.83 3.05
CA ARG A 113 11.16 7.69 4.10
C ARG A 113 9.74 7.84 3.57
N MET A 114 8.81 7.19 4.26
CA MET A 114 7.38 7.39 4.09
C MET A 114 6.70 7.19 5.44
N ILE A 115 5.69 8.01 5.70
CA ILE A 115 4.81 7.88 6.85
C ILE A 115 3.41 7.61 6.30
N SER A 116 2.75 6.56 6.78
CA SER A 116 1.37 6.25 6.44
C SER A 116 0.57 6.02 7.71
N PRO A 117 -0.65 6.58 7.84
CA PRO A 117 -1.58 6.11 8.87
C PRO A 117 -1.90 4.64 8.63
N HIS A 118 -2.27 3.92 9.69
CA HIS A 118 -2.81 2.57 9.54
C HIS A 118 -4.22 2.65 8.96
N SER A 119 -4.39 2.07 7.79
CA SER A 119 -5.66 2.02 7.08
C SER A 119 -6.19 0.60 6.90
N SER A 120 -5.31 -0.42 6.92
CA SER A 120 -5.69 -1.82 6.70
C SER A 120 -4.54 -2.79 7.04
N THR A 121 -4.78 -4.08 6.83
CA THR A 121 -3.78 -5.16 6.86
C THR A 121 -2.79 -5.12 5.69
N TYR A 122 -3.07 -4.33 4.64
CA TYR A 122 -2.20 -4.15 3.48
C TYR A 122 -2.14 -2.69 3.05
N ILE A 123 -0.98 -2.07 3.23
CA ILE A 123 -0.76 -0.65 2.93
C ILE A 123 0.10 -0.53 1.69
N SER A 124 -0.43 0.08 0.64
CA SER A 124 0.32 0.37 -0.60
C SER A 124 0.71 1.85 -0.66
N LYS A 125 2.01 2.16 -0.56
CA LYS A 125 2.53 3.53 -0.66
C LYS A 125 3.87 3.60 -1.36
N LYS A 126 4.08 4.71 -2.07
CA LYS A 126 5.32 5.01 -2.77
C LYS A 126 6.34 5.63 -1.82
N ILE A 127 7.61 5.26 -1.98
CA ILE A 127 8.75 5.83 -1.25
C ILE A 127 9.66 6.55 -2.24
N ASN A 128 9.77 7.87 -2.12
CA ASN A 128 10.62 8.71 -2.97
C ASN A 128 11.04 9.99 -2.24
N LEU A 129 11.64 10.94 -2.95
CA LEU A 129 12.05 12.22 -2.36
C LEU A 129 10.88 13.07 -1.84
N SER A 130 9.70 12.97 -2.45
CA SER A 130 8.51 13.72 -2.01
C SER A 130 7.95 13.14 -0.70
N SER A 131 7.83 11.81 -0.58
CA SER A 131 7.43 11.17 0.69
C SER A 131 8.48 11.38 1.79
N THR A 132 9.77 11.45 1.41
CA THR A 132 10.86 11.75 2.35
C THR A 132 10.79 13.18 2.84
N ALA A 133 10.55 14.13 1.95
CA ALA A 133 10.32 15.53 2.29
C ALA A 133 9.10 15.70 3.22
N GLU A 134 8.00 15.00 2.95
CA GLU A 134 6.83 14.96 3.83
C GLU A 134 7.19 14.49 5.23
N ALA A 135 7.92 13.36 5.35
CA ALA A 135 8.37 12.84 6.64
C ALA A 135 9.27 13.85 7.40
N MET A 136 10.19 14.51 6.70
CA MET A 136 11.06 15.55 7.29
C MET A 136 10.26 16.75 7.80
N LEU A 137 9.25 17.19 7.05
CA LEU A 137 8.37 18.29 7.46
C LEU A 137 7.52 17.90 8.67
N ILE A 138 6.94 16.69 8.67
CA ILE A 138 6.19 16.16 9.81
C ILE A 138 7.03 16.16 11.08
N ASP A 139 8.24 15.61 11.03
CA ASP A 139 9.15 15.59 12.17
C ASP A 139 9.54 17.01 12.62
N LYS A 140 9.88 17.87 11.66
CA LYS A 140 10.37 19.23 11.96
C LYS A 140 9.30 20.11 12.60
N TYR A 141 8.05 19.98 12.15
CA TYR A 141 6.92 20.72 12.70
C TYR A 141 6.28 20.04 13.93
N GLY A 142 6.73 18.84 14.29
CA GLY A 142 6.17 18.08 15.41
C GLY A 142 4.70 17.71 15.18
N ILE A 143 4.32 17.44 13.92
CA ILE A 143 2.96 17.01 13.60
C ILE A 143 2.74 15.61 14.18
N ASP A 144 1.62 15.44 14.89
CA ASP A 144 1.23 14.15 15.41
C ASP A 144 0.95 13.19 14.24
N LYS A 145 1.79 12.15 14.11
CA LYS A 145 1.70 11.16 13.03
C LYS A 145 0.36 10.40 13.06
N SER A 146 -0.32 10.36 14.21
CA SER A 146 -1.64 9.74 14.34
C SER A 146 -2.77 10.57 13.71
N THR A 147 -2.57 11.86 13.43
CA THR A 147 -3.59 12.73 12.81
C THR A 147 -3.45 12.85 11.29
N LEU A 148 -2.53 12.10 10.68
CA LEU A 148 -2.27 12.15 9.23
C LEU A 148 -3.42 11.56 8.39
N SER A 149 -4.44 10.98 9.03
CA SER A 149 -5.73 10.66 8.43
C SER A 149 -6.54 11.90 8.05
N ASP A 150 -6.36 13.01 8.79
CA ASP A 150 -7.22 14.20 8.75
C ASP A 150 -6.49 15.45 8.27
N VAL A 151 -5.17 15.37 8.12
CA VAL A 151 -4.29 16.48 7.73
C VAL A 151 -3.21 15.97 6.79
N ALA A 152 -2.95 16.69 5.70
CA ALA A 152 -1.82 16.44 4.79
C ALA A 152 -0.91 17.65 4.67
N ILE A 153 0.36 17.40 4.36
CA ILE A 153 1.27 18.45 3.90
C ILE A 153 0.92 18.81 2.46
N LYS A 154 0.78 20.11 2.15
CA LYS A 154 0.50 20.55 0.78
C LYS A 154 1.62 20.17 -0.18
N ASP A 155 1.25 19.77 -1.39
CA ASP A 155 2.18 19.31 -2.42
C ASP A 155 3.27 20.35 -2.74
N GLU A 156 2.91 21.64 -2.78
CA GLU A 156 3.87 22.73 -3.03
C GLU A 156 5.08 22.73 -2.08
N TRP A 157 4.87 22.35 -0.81
CA TRP A 157 5.92 22.29 0.20
C TRP A 157 6.72 20.99 0.14
N LYS A 158 6.06 19.88 -0.17
CA LYS A 158 6.73 18.59 -0.40
C LYS A 158 7.65 18.69 -1.61
N ASP A 159 7.16 19.23 -2.71
CA ASP A 159 7.91 19.37 -3.97
C ASP A 159 9.08 20.35 -3.83
N TYR A 160 8.87 21.47 -3.13
CA TYR A 160 9.95 22.40 -2.80
C TYR A 160 11.11 21.70 -2.09
N LEU A 161 10.81 20.99 -1.00
CA LEU A 161 11.84 20.32 -0.20
C LEU A 161 12.43 19.10 -0.92
N ALA A 162 11.63 18.35 -1.69
CA ALA A 162 12.12 17.27 -2.54
C ALA A 162 13.12 17.77 -3.59
N GLY A 163 12.88 18.94 -4.19
CA GLY A 163 13.84 19.58 -5.09
C GLY A 163 15.17 19.95 -4.41
N LYS A 164 15.12 20.42 -3.15
CA LYS A 164 16.32 20.67 -2.34
C LYS A 164 17.07 19.37 -2.04
N LEU A 165 16.37 18.30 -1.67
CA LEU A 165 16.94 16.96 -1.47
C LEU A 165 17.65 16.48 -2.72
N LEU A 166 16.99 16.55 -3.87
CA LEU A 166 17.58 16.16 -5.16
C LEU A 166 18.86 16.95 -5.45
N THR A 167 18.84 18.27 -5.27
CA THR A 167 20.00 19.15 -5.48
C THR A 167 21.18 18.73 -4.60
N GLN A 168 20.94 18.44 -3.32
CA GLN A 168 21.99 18.03 -2.40
C GLN A 168 22.52 16.63 -2.71
N TYR A 169 21.63 15.67 -3.04
CA TYR A 169 22.04 14.34 -3.47
C TYR A 169 22.82 14.33 -4.79
N GLN A 170 22.64 15.33 -5.66
CA GLN A 170 23.40 15.51 -6.90
C GLN A 170 24.66 16.37 -6.72
N THR A 171 24.90 16.93 -5.53
CA THR A 171 26.08 17.78 -5.29
C THR A 171 27.32 16.91 -5.18
N VAL A 172 28.24 17.07 -6.14
CA VAL A 172 29.48 16.29 -6.21
C VAL A 172 30.35 16.52 -4.98
N GLY A 173 30.76 15.43 -4.33
CA GLY A 173 31.70 15.48 -3.21
C GLY A 173 31.12 16.04 -1.90
N ILE A 174 29.81 16.18 -1.78
CA ILE A 174 29.17 16.54 -0.51
C ILE A 174 29.42 15.47 0.55
N THR A 175 29.80 15.89 1.76
CA THR A 175 29.93 14.97 2.90
C THR A 175 28.59 14.84 3.63
N ARG A 176 28.42 13.75 4.39
CA ARG A 176 27.23 13.56 5.24
C ARG A 176 27.01 14.74 6.18
N ASP A 177 28.05 15.21 6.86
CA ASP A 177 27.96 16.34 7.79
C ASP A 177 27.54 17.64 7.09
N ALA A 178 28.04 17.89 5.87
CA ALA A 178 27.65 19.05 5.07
C ALA A 178 26.18 18.96 4.64
N PHE A 179 25.72 17.77 4.25
CA PHE A 179 24.32 17.52 3.91
C PHE A 179 23.39 17.74 5.11
N GLU A 180 23.71 17.13 6.26
CA GLU A 180 22.92 17.28 7.49
C GLU A 180 22.89 18.74 7.97
N SER A 181 24.02 19.45 7.88
CA SER A 181 24.12 20.89 8.22
C SER A 181 23.28 21.77 7.28
N PHE A 182 23.31 21.50 5.98
CA PHE A 182 22.47 22.19 4.99
C PHE A 182 20.99 22.04 5.34
N PHE A 183 20.51 20.82 5.57
CA PHE A 183 19.10 20.59 5.87
C PHE A 183 18.69 21.09 7.25
N SER A 184 19.58 21.06 8.24
CA SER A 184 19.31 21.69 9.54
C SER A 184 19.03 23.19 9.39
N THR A 185 19.84 23.88 8.57
CA THR A 185 19.69 25.31 8.26
C THR A 185 18.44 25.59 7.42
N GLU A 186 18.24 24.82 6.36
CA GLU A 186 17.09 24.95 5.46
C GLU A 186 15.77 24.75 6.23
N MET A 187 15.69 23.72 7.07
CA MET A 187 14.52 23.44 7.89
C MET A 187 14.27 24.50 8.97
N ALA A 188 15.32 25.07 9.56
CA ALA A 188 15.17 26.21 10.47
C ALA A 188 14.63 27.45 9.74
N SER A 189 15.14 27.76 8.55
CA SER A 189 14.64 28.85 7.71
C SER A 189 13.19 28.61 7.28
N PHE A 190 12.87 27.39 6.86
CA PHE A 190 11.55 27.00 6.39
C PHE A 190 10.49 27.19 7.48
N THR A 191 10.71 26.65 8.68
CA THR A 191 9.79 26.81 9.83
C THR A 191 9.57 28.25 10.25
N LYS A 192 10.55 29.13 10.05
CA LYS A 192 10.43 30.57 10.33
C LYS A 192 9.50 31.28 9.34
N ASN A 193 9.43 30.81 8.09
CA ASN A 193 8.73 31.48 7.00
C ASN A 193 7.38 30.83 6.64
N VAL A 194 7.19 29.55 6.97
CA VAL A 194 5.97 28.79 6.66
C VAL A 194 5.31 28.33 7.96
N PRO A 195 4.31 29.06 8.48
CA PRO A 195 3.54 28.63 9.65
C PRO A 195 2.81 27.30 9.43
N LEU A 196 2.58 26.53 10.51
CA LEU A 196 1.95 25.20 10.44
C LEU A 196 0.59 25.20 9.69
N ASN A 197 -0.27 26.20 9.93
CA ASN A 197 -1.56 26.32 9.24
C ASN A 197 -1.45 26.60 7.74
N THR A 198 -0.29 27.07 7.26
CA THR A 198 -0.01 27.25 5.83
C THR A 198 0.67 26.03 5.20
N LEU A 199 1.40 25.25 6.00
CA LEU A 199 2.04 24.00 5.62
C LEU A 199 1.01 22.90 5.31
N THR A 200 0.01 22.78 6.18
CA THR A 200 -0.94 21.69 6.14
C THR A 200 -2.25 22.09 5.45
N THR A 201 -2.95 21.10 4.90
CA THR A 201 -4.35 21.21 4.52
C THR A 201 -5.19 20.25 5.37
N VAL A 202 -6.34 20.73 5.84
CA VAL A 202 -7.32 19.86 6.51
C VAL A 202 -8.01 19.03 5.43
N LEU A 203 -7.99 17.72 5.63
CA LEU A 203 -8.53 16.73 4.71
C LEU A 203 -9.99 16.42 5.07
N THR A 204 -10.86 17.42 5.24
CA THR A 204 -12.27 17.19 5.60
C THR A 204 -13.24 17.78 4.56
N PRO A 205 -13.76 16.96 3.63
CA PRO A 205 -13.32 15.59 3.34
C PRO A 205 -11.98 15.55 2.59
N ALA A 206 -11.24 14.44 2.75
CA ALA A 206 -9.88 14.30 2.22
C ALA A 206 -9.85 14.29 0.69
N VAL A 207 -10.91 13.76 0.10
CA VAL A 207 -11.32 13.84 -1.30
C VAL A 207 -12.84 13.85 -1.30
N ASP A 208 -13.48 14.74 -2.06
CA ASP A 208 -14.93 14.68 -2.26
C ASP A 208 -15.26 13.55 -3.25
N LEU A 209 -15.75 12.45 -2.68
CA LEU A 209 -16.17 11.26 -3.41
C LEU A 209 -17.63 11.32 -3.85
N THR A 210 -18.38 12.35 -3.46
CA THR A 210 -19.79 12.49 -3.80
C THR A 210 -19.97 12.44 -5.31
N GLY A 211 -20.95 11.63 -5.74
CA GLY A 211 -21.32 11.49 -7.15
C GLY A 211 -21.33 10.04 -7.62
N THR A 212 -21.32 9.88 -8.94
CA THR A 212 -21.37 8.58 -9.60
C THR A 212 -20.02 8.25 -10.22
N TRP A 213 -19.59 7.01 -10.03
CA TRP A 213 -18.33 6.48 -10.50
C TRP A 213 -18.61 5.24 -11.35
N LYS A 214 -17.98 5.14 -12.52
CA LYS A 214 -18.24 4.05 -13.46
C LYS A 214 -16.98 3.41 -13.97
N THR A 215 -17.02 2.11 -14.22
CA THR A 215 -15.94 1.43 -14.94
C THR A 215 -15.74 2.03 -16.32
N ALA A 216 -14.50 2.43 -16.65
CA ALA A 216 -14.16 2.91 -17.99
C ALA A 216 -14.06 1.76 -19.02
N ILE A 217 -13.67 0.57 -18.54
CA ILE A 217 -13.69 -0.71 -19.26
C ILE A 217 -14.40 -1.73 -18.37
N PRO A 218 -15.13 -2.71 -18.93
CA PRO A 218 -15.76 -3.75 -18.13
C PRO A 218 -14.77 -4.41 -17.18
N MET A 219 -15.17 -4.54 -15.92
CA MET A 219 -14.38 -5.20 -14.89
C MET A 219 -14.59 -6.71 -14.95
N LYS A 220 -13.65 -7.44 -14.38
CA LYS A 220 -13.74 -8.88 -14.16
C LYS A 220 -13.87 -9.15 -12.66
N TYR A 221 -14.85 -9.97 -12.28
CA TYR A 221 -14.99 -10.50 -10.93
C TYR A 221 -15.30 -11.99 -10.96
N TYR A 222 -15.22 -12.64 -9.80
CA TYR A 222 -15.53 -14.04 -9.63
C TYR A 222 -16.66 -14.19 -8.63
N THR A 223 -17.64 -15.03 -8.98
CA THR A 223 -18.61 -15.52 -8.00
C THR A 223 -18.04 -16.74 -7.29
N LEU A 224 -18.38 -16.91 -6.02
CA LEU A 224 -17.93 -18.02 -5.20
C LEU A 224 -19.03 -19.08 -5.02
N ASN A 225 -18.63 -20.36 -4.93
CA ASN A 225 -19.52 -21.46 -4.57
C ASN A 225 -19.67 -21.58 -3.04
N GLY A 226 -20.49 -22.53 -2.56
CA GLY A 226 -20.69 -22.75 -1.13
C GLY A 226 -19.44 -23.21 -0.35
N LEU A 227 -18.35 -23.53 -1.05
CA LEU A 227 -17.03 -23.87 -0.48
C LEU A 227 -16.07 -22.67 -0.47
N GLY A 228 -16.49 -21.52 -0.98
CA GLY A 228 -15.64 -20.32 -1.12
C GLY A 228 -14.70 -20.35 -2.31
N GLU A 229 -14.88 -21.28 -3.24
CA GLU A 229 -14.05 -21.40 -4.44
C GLU A 229 -14.68 -20.63 -5.60
N ARG A 230 -13.83 -20.10 -6.50
CA ARG A 230 -14.28 -19.42 -7.72
C ARG A 230 -15.12 -20.34 -8.60
N ALA A 231 -16.39 -20.00 -8.77
CA ALA A 231 -17.37 -20.78 -9.51
C ALA A 231 -17.55 -20.29 -10.95
N ALA A 232 -17.68 -18.97 -11.13
CA ALA A 232 -17.78 -18.35 -12.45
C ALA A 232 -16.92 -17.09 -12.53
N GLU A 233 -16.30 -16.89 -13.69
CA GLU A 233 -15.66 -15.63 -14.08
C GLU A 233 -16.70 -14.78 -14.79
N VAL A 234 -16.89 -13.55 -14.32
CA VAL A 234 -17.93 -12.62 -14.77
C VAL A 234 -17.28 -11.35 -15.31
N THR A 235 -17.73 -10.91 -16.46
CA THR A 235 -17.43 -9.58 -17.02
C THR A 235 -18.64 -8.68 -16.82
N ALA A 236 -18.46 -7.53 -16.17
CA ALA A 236 -19.54 -6.62 -15.84
C ALA A 236 -19.12 -5.15 -15.93
N ASN A 237 -20.09 -4.25 -16.09
CA ASN A 237 -19.87 -2.84 -15.77
C ASN A 237 -20.19 -2.64 -14.29
N ALA A 238 -19.45 -1.75 -13.63
CA ALA A 238 -19.78 -1.34 -12.27
C ALA A 238 -20.10 0.16 -12.21
N THR A 239 -21.19 0.48 -11.52
CA THR A 239 -21.60 1.84 -11.21
C THR A 239 -21.68 1.99 -9.69
N LEU A 240 -20.83 2.84 -9.12
CA LEU A 240 -20.85 3.19 -7.70
C LEU A 240 -21.42 4.60 -7.54
N THR A 241 -22.54 4.72 -6.83
CA THR A 241 -23.08 6.03 -6.44
C THR A 241 -22.78 6.30 -4.98
N VAL A 242 -22.06 7.38 -4.68
CA VAL A 242 -21.59 7.72 -3.33
C VAL A 242 -22.23 9.02 -2.84
N LYS A 243 -22.68 8.99 -1.59
CA LYS A 243 -23.01 10.14 -0.75
C LYS A 243 -22.00 10.22 0.38
N GLN A 244 -21.48 11.41 0.64
CA GLN A 244 -20.46 11.63 1.65
C GLN A 244 -20.91 12.64 2.70
N SER A 245 -20.63 12.33 3.97
CA SER A 245 -20.80 13.24 5.10
C SER A 245 -19.57 13.17 6.00
N GLY A 246 -18.70 14.17 5.91
CA GLY A 246 -17.36 14.12 6.50
C GLY A 246 -16.55 12.94 5.93
N ASN A 247 -16.03 12.09 6.81
CA ASN A 247 -15.30 10.87 6.43
C ASN A 247 -16.21 9.65 6.25
N SER A 248 -17.54 9.78 6.47
CA SER A 248 -18.50 8.68 6.29
C SER A 248 -19.06 8.66 4.88
N LEU A 249 -19.18 7.46 4.32
CA LEU A 249 -19.67 7.19 2.97
C LEU A 249 -20.92 6.30 3.05
N SER A 250 -21.88 6.54 2.17
CA SER A 250 -23.00 5.64 1.90
C SER A 250 -23.30 5.63 0.41
N GLY A 251 -23.92 4.58 -0.10
CA GLY A 251 -24.12 4.46 -1.53
C GLY A 251 -24.65 3.11 -1.98
N THR A 252 -24.59 2.90 -3.29
CA THR A 252 -24.95 1.63 -3.92
C THR A 252 -23.91 1.33 -4.99
N LEU A 253 -23.39 0.10 -4.99
CA LEU A 253 -22.57 -0.49 -6.05
C LEU A 253 -23.47 -1.39 -6.90
N GLU A 254 -23.69 -0.98 -8.13
CA GLU A 254 -24.46 -1.74 -9.13
C GLU A 254 -23.48 -2.47 -10.06
N LEU A 255 -23.71 -3.76 -10.28
CA LEU A 255 -22.96 -4.60 -11.20
C LEU A 255 -23.89 -5.05 -12.32
N ASP A 256 -23.61 -4.60 -13.55
CA ASP A 256 -24.37 -4.96 -14.75
C ASP A 256 -23.62 -6.06 -15.50
N VAL A 257 -24.12 -7.29 -15.45
CA VAL A 257 -23.46 -8.47 -16.01
C VAL A 257 -23.54 -8.45 -17.54
N ILE A 258 -22.37 -8.46 -18.19
CA ILE A 258 -22.25 -8.52 -19.65
C ILE A 258 -22.18 -9.96 -20.12
N SER A 259 -21.31 -10.74 -19.48
CA SER A 259 -21.09 -12.15 -19.81
C SER A 259 -20.46 -12.87 -18.63
N TRP A 260 -20.57 -14.20 -18.62
CA TRP A 260 -19.85 -15.02 -17.66
C TRP A 260 -19.52 -16.39 -18.25
N THR A 261 -18.51 -17.01 -17.67
CA THR A 261 -18.13 -18.38 -17.97
C THR A 261 -17.90 -19.16 -16.69
N LYS A 262 -18.25 -20.44 -16.69
CA LYS A 262 -17.96 -21.32 -15.56
C LYS A 262 -16.45 -21.54 -15.47
N VAL A 263 -15.89 -21.48 -14.27
CA VAL A 263 -14.49 -21.86 -14.01
C VAL A 263 -14.32 -23.36 -14.28
N ALA A 264 -13.26 -23.72 -15.01
CA ALA A 264 -13.01 -25.11 -15.36
C ALA A 264 -12.72 -25.93 -14.08
N GLY A 265 -13.43 -27.04 -13.91
CA GLY A 265 -13.24 -27.94 -12.76
C GLY A 265 -13.85 -27.47 -11.45
N SER A 266 -14.56 -26.33 -11.41
CA SER A 266 -15.26 -25.87 -10.21
C SER A 266 -16.64 -26.52 -10.05
N ASP A 267 -17.12 -26.60 -8.82
CA ASP A 267 -18.52 -26.90 -8.53
C ASP A 267 -19.45 -25.75 -8.99
N ALA A 268 -20.73 -26.06 -9.17
CA ALA A 268 -21.71 -25.04 -9.55
C ALA A 268 -21.88 -24.01 -8.44
N GLY A 269 -21.71 -22.73 -8.76
CA GLY A 269 -22.06 -21.59 -7.91
C GLY A 269 -23.43 -21.02 -8.27
N TYR A 270 -23.74 -19.85 -7.71
CA TYR A 270 -24.93 -19.11 -8.13
C TYR A 270 -24.74 -18.53 -9.54
N THR A 271 -25.84 -18.38 -10.28
CA THR A 271 -25.80 -17.79 -11.61
C THR A 271 -25.60 -16.28 -11.49
N PRO A 272 -24.57 -15.69 -12.13
CA PRO A 272 -24.37 -14.24 -12.14
C PRO A 272 -25.57 -13.53 -12.77
N ILE A 273 -26.06 -12.49 -12.09
CA ILE A 273 -27.15 -11.62 -12.51
C ILE A 273 -26.80 -10.17 -12.19
N ASP A 274 -27.52 -9.23 -12.79
CA ASP A 274 -27.42 -7.83 -12.39
C ASP A 274 -27.75 -7.67 -10.91
N GLU A 275 -26.88 -7.01 -10.17
CA GLU A 275 -26.96 -6.93 -8.72
C GLU A 275 -26.67 -5.51 -8.21
N GLY A 276 -27.47 -5.07 -7.24
CA GLY A 276 -27.29 -3.82 -6.52
C GLY A 276 -26.90 -4.10 -5.08
N ILE A 277 -25.76 -3.57 -4.66
CA ILE A 277 -25.21 -3.77 -3.32
C ILE A 277 -25.24 -2.42 -2.60
N ASP A 278 -26.09 -2.29 -1.61
CA ASP A 278 -26.02 -1.14 -0.71
C ASP A 278 -24.71 -1.19 0.08
N VAL A 279 -24.00 -0.07 0.09
CA VAL A 279 -22.69 0.06 0.72
C VAL A 279 -22.65 1.21 1.71
N THR A 280 -21.94 0.99 2.81
CA THR A 280 -21.54 2.01 3.78
C THR A 280 -20.03 1.96 3.95
N GLY A 281 -19.40 3.05 4.36
CA GLY A 281 -17.96 3.05 4.43
C GLY A 281 -17.33 4.30 5.01
N THR A 282 -16.02 4.37 4.90
CA THR A 282 -15.22 5.51 5.36
C THR A 282 -14.13 5.86 4.36
N ILE A 283 -13.77 7.14 4.29
CA ILE A 283 -12.54 7.62 3.65
C ILE A 283 -11.56 8.14 4.70
N SER A 284 -10.29 7.79 4.55
CA SER A 284 -9.18 8.36 5.31
C SER A 284 -8.04 8.67 4.35
N SER A 285 -7.66 9.95 4.22
CA SER A 285 -6.76 10.41 3.16
C SER A 285 -7.26 9.96 1.77
N THR A 286 -6.47 9.19 1.02
CA THR A 286 -6.87 8.60 -0.27
C THR A 286 -7.53 7.24 -0.13
N GLN A 287 -7.63 6.64 1.05
CA GLN A 287 -8.08 5.25 1.20
C GLN A 287 -9.57 5.19 1.51
N VAL A 288 -10.28 4.32 0.80
CA VAL A 288 -11.74 4.16 0.86
C VAL A 288 -12.05 2.72 1.20
N ALA A 289 -12.74 2.51 2.31
CA ALA A 289 -13.25 1.22 2.72
C ALA A 289 -14.77 1.23 2.60
N LEU A 290 -15.33 0.37 1.76
CA LEU A 290 -16.77 0.16 1.62
C LEU A 290 -17.15 -1.23 2.13
N LYS A 291 -18.35 -1.35 2.67
CA LYS A 291 -18.92 -2.58 3.19
C LYS A 291 -20.39 -2.65 2.79
N GLY A 292 -20.73 -3.69 2.05
CA GLY A 292 -22.08 -4.18 1.84
C GLY A 292 -22.39 -5.37 2.73
N GLN A 293 -23.50 -6.06 2.44
CA GLN A 293 -23.98 -7.16 3.27
C GLN A 293 -23.00 -8.36 3.30
N PHE A 294 -22.48 -8.74 2.14
CA PHE A 294 -21.61 -9.91 1.94
C PHE A 294 -20.33 -9.59 1.16
N THR A 295 -20.06 -8.31 0.94
CA THR A 295 -18.93 -7.84 0.14
C THR A 295 -18.34 -6.61 0.80
N SER A 296 -17.03 -6.48 0.76
CA SER A 296 -16.34 -5.22 1.04
C SER A 296 -15.51 -4.78 -0.15
N ALA A 297 -15.18 -3.49 -0.19
CA ALA A 297 -14.25 -2.93 -1.16
C ALA A 297 -13.15 -2.17 -0.42
N ALA A 298 -11.90 -2.44 -0.79
CA ALA A 298 -10.74 -1.68 -0.36
C ALA A 298 -10.19 -0.94 -1.57
N LEU A 299 -10.30 0.39 -1.57
CA LEU A 299 -10.03 1.24 -2.72
C LEU A 299 -9.09 2.38 -2.35
N GLU A 300 -8.32 2.85 -3.32
CA GLU A 300 -7.57 4.10 -3.28
C GLU A 300 -8.22 5.10 -4.23
N ALA A 301 -8.41 6.32 -3.74
CA ALA A 301 -9.02 7.46 -4.39
C ALA A 301 -7.97 8.47 -4.84
N THR A 302 -8.07 8.87 -6.10
CA THR A 302 -7.54 10.15 -6.59
C THR A 302 -8.71 11.10 -6.86
N SER A 303 -8.47 12.26 -7.49
CA SER A 303 -9.54 13.19 -7.87
C SER A 303 -10.61 12.55 -8.76
N ASP A 304 -10.20 11.62 -9.64
CA ASP A 304 -11.04 11.11 -10.73
C ASP A 304 -11.05 9.59 -10.84
N LEU A 305 -10.34 8.86 -9.98
CA LEU A 305 -10.27 7.40 -9.97
C LEU A 305 -10.45 6.82 -8.57
N LEU A 306 -11.30 5.79 -8.45
CA LEU A 306 -11.30 4.83 -7.35
C LEU A 306 -10.78 3.49 -7.87
N ARG A 307 -9.73 2.95 -7.25
CA ARG A 307 -9.12 1.70 -7.68
C ARG A 307 -8.87 0.76 -6.52
N GLY A 308 -9.17 -0.52 -6.69
CA GLY A 308 -8.78 -1.55 -5.74
C GLY A 308 -9.50 -2.86 -6.03
N LYS A 309 -10.06 -3.50 -5.00
CA LYS A 309 -10.68 -4.81 -5.14
C LYS A 309 -11.96 -4.98 -4.34
N LEU A 310 -12.79 -5.92 -4.80
CA LEU A 310 -13.91 -6.47 -4.03
C LEU A 310 -13.45 -7.73 -3.29
N ILE A 311 -13.92 -7.88 -2.07
CA ILE A 311 -13.55 -8.95 -1.14
C ILE A 311 -14.85 -9.56 -0.64
N ASN A 312 -14.99 -10.89 -0.77
CA ASN A 312 -16.08 -11.61 -0.14
C ASN A 312 -15.95 -11.55 1.38
N THR A 313 -17.04 -11.23 2.07
CA THR A 313 -17.10 -11.21 3.54
C THR A 313 -18.22 -12.10 4.09
N ASP A 314 -18.84 -12.93 3.24
CA ASP A 314 -19.78 -13.95 3.72
C ASP A 314 -19.03 -15.12 4.34
N ASP A 315 -18.87 -15.06 5.66
CA ASP A 315 -18.26 -16.13 6.45
C ASP A 315 -19.22 -17.31 6.71
N TYR A 316 -20.49 -17.22 6.30
CA TYR A 316 -21.51 -18.22 6.61
C TYR A 316 -21.80 -19.17 5.44
N ALA A 317 -22.13 -18.64 4.27
CA ALA A 317 -22.38 -19.49 3.08
C ALA A 317 -21.20 -19.51 2.11
N ASN A 318 -20.15 -18.72 2.36
CA ASN A 318 -19.04 -18.47 1.43
C ASN A 318 -19.51 -18.00 0.05
N LEU A 319 -20.75 -17.51 -0.05
CA LEU A 319 -21.34 -17.02 -1.28
C LEU A 319 -21.04 -15.55 -1.40
N GLY A 320 -20.47 -15.16 -2.52
CA GLY A 320 -20.20 -13.75 -2.75
C GLY A 320 -19.37 -13.54 -3.99
N LEU A 321 -18.80 -12.34 -4.04
CA LEU A 321 -18.05 -11.86 -5.16
C LEU A 321 -16.71 -11.29 -4.71
N GLU A 322 -15.69 -11.58 -5.51
CA GLU A 322 -14.34 -11.07 -5.31
C GLU A 322 -13.74 -10.64 -6.65
N THR A 323 -12.75 -9.76 -6.59
CA THR A 323 -11.92 -9.44 -7.75
C THR A 323 -10.47 -9.74 -7.44
N ASP A 324 -9.67 -9.89 -8.49
CA ASP A 324 -8.21 -9.81 -8.34
C ASP A 324 -7.80 -8.39 -7.88
N GLU A 325 -6.54 -8.23 -7.47
CA GLU A 325 -5.99 -6.94 -7.05
C GLU A 325 -6.12 -5.90 -8.18
N ASN A 326 -6.58 -4.69 -7.84
CA ASN A 326 -6.90 -3.64 -8.81
C ASN A 326 -7.96 -4.05 -9.86
N GLY A 327 -8.77 -5.08 -9.60
CA GLY A 327 -9.85 -5.52 -10.49
C GLY A 327 -11.02 -4.55 -10.58
N LEU A 328 -11.22 -3.68 -9.58
CA LEU A 328 -12.20 -2.61 -9.60
C LEU A 328 -11.53 -1.27 -9.91
N ASN A 329 -11.90 -0.66 -11.04
CA ASN A 329 -11.42 0.66 -11.46
C ASN A 329 -12.62 1.53 -11.87
N LEU A 330 -12.96 2.52 -11.05
CA LEU A 330 -14.13 3.38 -11.25
C LEU A 330 -13.68 4.81 -11.48
N VAL A 331 -14.15 5.41 -12.57
CA VAL A 331 -13.83 6.78 -12.97
C VAL A 331 -15.00 7.70 -12.64
N LYS A 332 -14.70 8.86 -12.06
CA LYS A 332 -15.72 9.85 -11.67
C LYS A 332 -16.45 10.35 -12.92
N GLN A 333 -17.79 10.38 -12.85
CA GLN A 333 -18.62 10.95 -13.90
C GLN A 333 -18.78 12.46 -13.65
N LYS A 334 -18.60 13.26 -14.71
CA LYS A 334 -18.74 14.72 -14.67
C LYS A 334 -20.19 15.16 -14.84
#